data_AF-A0A227J796-F1
#
_entry.id   AF-A0A227J796-F1
#
_cell.length_a   1.000
_cell.length_b   1.000
_cell.length_c   1.000
_cell.angle_alpha   90.00
_cell.angle_beta   90.00
_cell.angle_gamma   90.00
#
_symmetry.space_group_name_H-M   'P 1'
#
loop_
_entity.id
_entity.type
_entity.pdbx_description
1 polymer ?
#
loop_
_entity_poly.entity_id
_entity_poly.type
_entity_poly.pdbx_seq_one_letter_code
_entity_poly.pdbx_strand_id
1 'polypeptide(L)'
;FKTISKGVALFAAIAALSACDSGNSQPQQGKQYEVLPVSLQEYNLAPLTEAFALTCGHCRSMEEFVPQIESLTEQKVEKMHVTFNESAQISAIIFYTAVMQLDATPDKAFMADLFAAVQM
;
A
#
# COMPACT_ATOMS: atom_id res chain seq x y z
N PHE A 1 46.82 23.58 -20.98
CA PHE A 1 46.14 24.06 -19.76
C PHE A 1 44.62 24.18 -19.89
N LYS A 2 44.08 24.90 -20.90
CA LYS A 2 42.63 25.13 -21.05
C LYS A 2 41.77 23.87 -21.26
N THR A 3 42.31 22.84 -21.92
CA THR A 3 41.62 21.55 -22.17
C THR A 3 41.57 20.65 -20.94
N ILE A 4 42.58 20.71 -20.08
CA ILE A 4 42.68 19.91 -18.84
C ILE A 4 41.65 20.42 -17.81
N SER A 5 41.49 21.74 -17.71
CA SER A 5 40.48 22.37 -16.83
C SER A 5 39.03 22.00 -17.22
N LYS A 6 38.73 21.87 -18.52
CA LYS A 6 37.41 21.40 -18.98
C LYS A 6 37.15 19.93 -18.63
N GLY A 7 38.18 19.07 -18.72
CA GLY A 7 38.07 17.66 -18.35
C GLY A 7 37.79 17.47 -16.85
N VAL A 8 38.47 18.25 -15.99
CA VAL A 8 38.27 18.21 -14.53
C VAL A 8 36.88 18.72 -14.15
N ALA A 9 36.39 19.79 -14.79
CA ALA A 9 35.04 20.30 -14.53
C ALA A 9 33.95 19.30 -14.94
N LEU A 10 34.14 18.57 -16.05
CA LEU A 10 33.20 17.54 -16.50
C LEU A 10 33.19 16.34 -15.53
N PHE A 11 34.37 15.89 -15.09
CA PHE A 11 34.47 14.82 -14.09
C PHE A 11 33.83 15.20 -12.75
N ALA A 12 34.01 16.44 -12.29
CA ALA A 12 33.39 16.94 -11.07
C ALA A 12 31.86 17.01 -11.17
N ALA A 13 31.32 17.39 -12.33
CA ALA A 13 29.88 17.40 -12.57
C ALA A 13 29.28 15.98 -12.57
N ILE A 14 29.97 15.01 -13.17
CA ILE A 14 29.54 13.60 -13.18
C ILE A 14 29.61 13.02 -11.76
N ALA A 15 30.67 13.31 -11.01
CA ALA A 15 30.82 12.87 -9.62
C ALA A 15 29.74 13.48 -8.70
N ALA A 16 29.37 14.74 -8.91
CA ALA A 16 28.28 15.40 -8.18
C ALA A 16 26.90 14.79 -8.51
N LEU A 17 26.66 14.39 -9.76
CA LEU A 17 25.42 13.70 -10.15
C LEU A 17 25.33 12.29 -9.55
N SER A 18 26.45 11.56 -9.45
CA SER A 18 26.47 10.26 -8.76
C SER A 18 26.39 10.36 -7.24
N ALA A 19 26.72 11.52 -6.66
CA ALA A 19 26.60 11.77 -5.22
C ALA A 19 25.16 12.11 -4.78
N CYS A 20 24.25 12.40 -5.71
CA CYS A 20 22.82 12.51 -5.46
C CYS A 20 22.10 11.15 -5.39
N ASP A 21 22.81 10.04 -5.63
CA ASP A 21 22.31 8.71 -5.27
C ASP A 21 22.39 8.58 -3.74
N SER A 22 21.37 9.13 -3.09
CA SER A 22 21.14 9.04 -1.65
C SER A 22 20.97 7.57 -1.28
N GLY A 23 22.10 6.92 -0.99
CA GLY A 23 22.27 5.48 -0.98
C GLY A 23 21.08 4.69 -0.45
N ASN A 24 20.64 3.68 -1.22
CA ASN A 24 19.71 2.63 -0.81
C ASN A 24 18.41 3.08 -0.10
N SER A 25 17.99 4.34 -0.24
CA SER A 25 16.76 4.86 0.37
C SER A 25 15.50 4.45 -0.38
N GLN A 26 15.64 3.97 -1.62
CA GLN A 26 14.53 3.45 -2.42
C GLN A 26 14.14 2.03 -1.95
N PRO A 27 12.83 1.70 -1.92
CA PRO A 27 12.37 0.34 -1.61
C PRO A 27 13.03 -0.71 -2.51
N GLN A 28 13.42 -1.84 -1.93
CA GLN A 28 14.10 -2.93 -2.63
C GLN A 28 13.20 -4.17 -2.70
N GLN A 29 13.15 -4.79 -3.89
CA GLN A 29 12.45 -6.05 -4.08
C GLN A 29 13.06 -7.15 -3.19
N GLY A 30 12.21 -7.97 -2.58
CA GLY A 30 12.61 -9.02 -1.63
C GLY A 30 12.95 -8.50 -0.24
N LYS A 31 12.76 -7.19 0.03
CA LYS A 31 12.89 -6.60 1.37
C LYS A 31 11.62 -5.87 1.79
N GLN A 32 11.25 -4.80 1.07
CA GLN A 32 10.05 -4.00 1.40
C GLN A 32 8.85 -4.37 0.53
N TYR A 33 9.08 -4.91 -0.67
CA TYR A 33 8.02 -5.33 -1.57
C TYR A 33 8.41 -6.58 -2.35
N GLU A 34 7.40 -7.22 -2.94
CA GLU A 34 7.57 -8.32 -3.86
C GLU A 34 6.65 -8.13 -5.07
N VAL A 35 7.09 -8.62 -6.24
CA VAL A 35 6.26 -8.62 -7.44
C VAL A 35 5.40 -9.89 -7.41
N LEU A 36 4.09 -9.73 -7.53
CA LEU A 36 3.19 -10.88 -7.56
C LEU A 36 3.53 -11.78 -8.76
N PRO A 37 3.56 -13.12 -8.58
CA PRO A 37 3.87 -14.04 -9.67
C PRO A 37 2.80 -14.05 -10.77
N VAL A 38 1.59 -13.62 -10.43
CA VAL A 38 0.45 -13.46 -11.35
C VAL A 38 -0.01 -12.00 -11.28
N SER A 39 -0.13 -11.35 -12.43
CA SER A 39 -0.63 -9.98 -12.52
C SER A 39 -2.12 -9.93 -12.19
N LEU A 40 -2.53 -8.94 -11.40
CA LEU A 40 -3.93 -8.68 -11.06
C LEU A 40 -4.56 -7.57 -11.90
N GLN A 41 -3.87 -7.07 -12.93
CA GLN A 41 -4.29 -5.92 -13.74
C GLN A 41 -5.64 -6.15 -14.44
N GLU A 42 -5.97 -7.40 -14.78
CA GLU A 42 -7.23 -7.76 -15.42
C GLU A 42 -8.47 -7.59 -14.52
N TYR A 43 -8.28 -7.57 -13.19
CA TYR A 43 -9.37 -7.45 -12.22
C TYR A 43 -9.78 -6.00 -11.93
N ASN A 44 -9.15 -5.02 -12.59
CA ASN A 44 -9.44 -3.59 -12.42
C ASN A 44 -9.47 -3.14 -10.94
N LEU A 45 -8.55 -3.70 -10.13
CA LEU A 45 -8.36 -3.27 -8.76
C LEU A 45 -7.85 -1.82 -8.72
N ALA A 46 -8.16 -1.11 -7.65
CA ALA A 46 -7.61 0.21 -7.45
C ALA A 46 -6.07 0.15 -7.32
N PRO A 47 -5.35 1.20 -7.75
CA PRO A 47 -3.88 1.21 -7.74
C PRO A 47 -3.27 0.92 -6.36
N LEU A 48 -3.95 1.34 -5.29
CA LEU A 48 -3.59 1.06 -3.90
C LEU A 48 -4.75 0.31 -3.23
N THR A 49 -4.58 -1.01 -3.09
CA THR A 49 -5.57 -1.89 -2.48
C THR A 49 -4.98 -2.61 -1.28
N GLU A 50 -5.62 -2.51 -0.12
CA GLU A 50 -5.32 -3.28 1.07
C GLU A 50 -6.03 -4.65 1.01
N ALA A 51 -5.25 -5.72 1.03
CA ALA A 51 -5.76 -7.07 1.25
C ALA A 51 -5.89 -7.31 2.77
N PHE A 52 -7.13 -7.39 3.28
CA PHE A 52 -7.39 -7.45 4.72
C PHE A 52 -8.46 -8.50 5.07
N ALA A 53 -8.61 -8.83 6.35
CA ALA A 53 -9.73 -9.63 6.83
C ALA A 53 -10.29 -9.05 8.13
N LEU A 54 -11.62 -9.05 8.30
CA LEU A 54 -12.26 -8.59 9.53
C LEU A 54 -11.90 -9.47 10.74
N THR A 55 -11.47 -10.71 10.53
CA THR A 55 -10.98 -11.62 11.59
C THR A 55 -9.53 -11.34 12.01
N CYS A 56 -8.82 -10.41 11.36
CA CYS A 56 -7.40 -10.13 11.59
C CYS A 56 -7.21 -8.93 12.54
N GLY A 57 -6.68 -9.18 13.74
CA GLY A 57 -6.41 -8.14 14.74
C GLY A 57 -5.38 -7.10 14.28
N HIS A 58 -4.35 -7.50 13.52
CA HIS A 58 -3.39 -6.56 12.96
C HIS A 58 -4.00 -5.62 11.91
N CYS A 59 -4.95 -6.13 11.13
CA CYS A 59 -5.67 -5.36 10.13
C CYS A 59 -6.53 -4.28 10.81
N ARG A 60 -7.16 -4.60 11.94
CA ARG A 60 -7.84 -3.62 12.80
C ARG A 60 -6.91 -2.50 13.25
N SER A 61 -5.69 -2.82 13.69
CA SER A 61 -4.69 -1.81 14.06
C SER A 61 -4.19 -0.99 12.87
N MET A 62 -4.15 -1.58 11.66
CA MET A 62 -3.71 -0.88 10.45
C MET A 62 -4.61 0.30 10.08
N GLU A 63 -5.91 0.25 10.42
CA GLU A 63 -6.87 1.35 10.18
C GLU A 63 -6.46 2.69 10.83
N GLU A 64 -5.62 2.66 11.86
CA GLU A 64 -5.07 3.88 12.47
C GLU A 64 -4.09 4.60 11.54
N PHE A 65 -3.39 3.84 10.68
CA PHE A 65 -2.34 4.33 9.78
C PHE A 65 -2.83 4.60 8.36
N VAL A 66 -3.98 4.03 7.95
CA VAL A 66 -4.55 4.26 6.62
C VAL A 66 -4.62 5.75 6.25
N PRO A 67 -5.11 6.68 7.10
CA PRO A 67 -5.15 8.10 6.75
C PRO A 67 -3.78 8.71 6.46
N GLN A 68 -2.74 8.24 7.16
CA GLN A 68 -1.37 8.69 6.93
C GLN A 68 -0.84 8.17 5.60
N ILE A 69 -1.13 6.92 5.25
CA ILE A 69 -0.76 6.33 3.96
C ILE A 69 -1.42 7.13 2.82
N GLU A 70 -2.74 7.35 2.88
CA GLU A 70 -3.46 8.13 1.86
C GLU A 70 -2.87 9.53 1.68
N SER A 71 -2.50 10.18 2.79
CA SER A 71 -1.87 11.50 2.76
C SER A 71 -0.47 11.51 2.15
N LEU A 72 0.31 10.44 2.29
CA LEU A 72 1.67 10.34 1.76
C LEU A 72 1.68 9.92 0.30
N THR A 73 0.68 9.14 -0.14
CA THR A 73 0.61 8.60 -1.50
C THR A 73 -0.32 9.39 -2.42
N GLU A 74 -1.10 10.33 -1.87
CA GLU A 74 -2.17 11.07 -2.55
C GLU A 74 -3.18 10.13 -3.25
N GLN A 75 -3.38 8.93 -2.68
CA GLN A 75 -4.22 7.88 -3.24
C GLN A 75 -5.15 7.34 -2.16
N LYS A 76 -6.38 7.01 -2.56
CA LYS A 76 -7.32 6.30 -1.70
C LYS A 76 -6.87 4.85 -1.53
N VAL A 77 -6.91 4.35 -0.30
CA VAL A 77 -6.69 2.92 -0.02
C VAL A 77 -8.02 2.21 -0.15
N GLU A 78 -8.20 1.47 -1.24
CA GLU A 78 -9.37 0.58 -1.37
C GLU A 78 -9.13 -0.73 -0.62
N LYS A 79 -10.21 -1.42 -0.27
CA LYS A 79 -10.14 -2.62 0.57
C LYS A 79 -10.67 -3.85 -0.15
N MET A 80 -9.88 -4.92 -0.15
CA MET A 80 -10.26 -6.24 -0.65
C MET A 80 -10.22 -7.26 0.49
N HIS A 81 -11.39 -7.83 0.83
CA HIS A 81 -11.45 -8.79 1.92
C HIS A 81 -10.96 -10.17 1.45
N VAL A 82 -9.91 -10.69 2.09
CA VAL A 82 -9.35 -12.02 1.78
C VAL A 82 -10.09 -13.13 2.54
N THR A 83 -10.14 -14.33 1.97
CA THR A 83 -10.84 -15.47 2.57
C THR A 83 -9.90 -16.67 2.69
N PHE A 84 -9.54 -17.02 3.93
CA PHE A 84 -8.63 -18.13 4.22
C PHE A 84 -9.35 -19.40 4.69
N ASN A 85 -10.59 -19.25 5.17
CA ASN A 85 -11.43 -20.32 5.71
C ASN A 85 -12.90 -19.87 5.70
N GLU A 86 -13.80 -20.75 6.14
CA GLU A 86 -15.25 -20.48 6.18
C GLU A 86 -15.62 -19.27 7.07
N SER A 87 -14.96 -19.11 8.21
CA SER A 87 -15.17 -17.94 9.09
C SER A 87 -14.84 -16.63 8.38
N ALA A 88 -13.72 -16.59 7.63
CA ALA A 88 -13.33 -15.43 6.84
C ALA A 88 -14.26 -15.19 5.64
N GLN A 89 -14.89 -16.23 5.09
CA GLN A 89 -15.92 -16.06 4.05
C GLN A 89 -17.17 -15.38 4.62
N ILE A 90 -17.63 -15.81 5.81
CA ILE A 90 -18.76 -15.16 6.49
C ILE A 90 -18.44 -13.69 6.77
N SER A 91 -17.24 -13.38 7.26
CA SER A 91 -16.86 -12.00 7.51
C SER A 91 -16.71 -11.17 6.23
N ALA A 92 -16.29 -11.77 5.11
CA ALA A 92 -16.28 -11.11 3.80
C ALA A 92 -17.70 -10.74 3.35
N ILE A 93 -18.70 -11.61 3.57
CA ILE A 93 -20.11 -11.31 3.28
C ILE A 93 -20.57 -10.11 4.08
N ILE A 94 -20.22 -10.03 5.37
CA ILE A 94 -20.56 -8.88 6.23
C ILE A 94 -19.94 -7.59 5.67
N PHE A 95 -18.64 -7.62 5.34
CA PHE A 95 -17.94 -6.47 4.78
C PHE A 95 -18.56 -5.99 3.46
N TYR A 96 -18.72 -6.88 2.48
CA TYR A 96 -19.27 -6.49 1.18
C TYR A 96 -20.75 -6.09 1.26
N THR A 97 -21.51 -6.63 2.22
CA THR A 97 -22.88 -6.15 2.50
C THR A 97 -22.89 -4.70 2.96
N ALA A 98 -21.92 -4.26 3.76
CA ALA A 98 -21.76 -2.85 4.13
C ALA A 98 -21.36 -2.00 2.92
N VAL A 99 -20.38 -2.46 2.13
CA VAL A 99 -19.93 -1.77 0.91
C VAL A 99 -21.11 -1.53 -0.05
N MET A 100 -21.89 -2.58 -0.35
CA MET A 100 -23.02 -2.49 -1.26
C MET A 100 -24.15 -1.58 -0.76
N GLN A 101 -24.38 -1.51 0.55
CA GLN A 101 -25.40 -0.62 1.12
C GLN A 101 -24.98 0.84 1.14
N LEU A 102 -23.68 1.12 1.20
CA LEU A 102 -23.13 2.47 1.18
C LEU A 102 -22.80 2.96 -0.23
N ASP A 103 -22.69 2.06 -1.20
CA ASP A 103 -22.08 2.30 -2.50
C ASP A 103 -20.66 2.90 -2.37
N ALA A 104 -19.96 2.52 -1.31
CA ALA A 104 -18.65 3.04 -0.92
C ALA A 104 -17.94 2.12 0.08
N THR A 105 -16.61 2.23 0.17
CA THR A 105 -15.84 1.59 1.25
C THR A 105 -16.26 2.19 2.61
N PRO A 106 -16.61 1.36 3.61
CA PRO A 106 -16.97 1.84 4.95
C PRO A 106 -15.90 2.76 5.53
N ASP A 107 -16.33 3.84 6.20
CA ASP A 107 -15.41 4.78 6.82
C ASP A 107 -14.72 4.17 8.05
N LYS A 108 -13.77 4.91 8.63
CA LYS A 108 -12.97 4.45 9.77
C LYS A 108 -13.83 4.03 10.98
N ALA A 109 -14.90 4.78 11.26
CA ALA A 109 -15.75 4.48 12.42
C ALA A 109 -16.54 3.19 12.17
N PHE A 110 -17.12 3.06 10.98
CA PHE A 110 -17.88 1.87 10.65
C PHE A 110 -16.98 0.63 10.49
N MET A 111 -15.78 0.78 9.92
CA MET A 111 -14.79 -0.29 9.92
C MET A 111 -14.44 -0.75 11.33
N ALA A 112 -14.26 0.16 12.29
CA ALA A 112 -13.99 -0.19 13.68
C ALA A 112 -15.14 -1.01 14.31
N ASP A 113 -16.39 -0.66 13.99
CA ASP A 113 -17.57 -1.42 14.43
C ASP A 113 -17.64 -2.80 13.77
N LEU A 114 -17.32 -2.92 12.48
CA LEU A 114 -17.26 -4.21 11.78
C LEU A 114 -16.18 -5.13 12.37
N PHE A 115 -14.99 -4.58 12.65
CA PHE A 115 -13.93 -5.32 13.32
C PHE A 115 -14.34 -5.75 14.73
N ALA A 116 -14.97 -4.86 15.50
CA ALA A 116 -15.46 -5.19 16.83
C ALA A 116 -16.53 -6.30 16.76
N ALA A 117 -17.47 -6.23 15.82
CA ALA A 117 -18.52 -7.23 15.66
C ALA A 117 -18.00 -8.63 15.32
N VAL A 118 -16.97 -8.73 14.47
CA VAL A 118 -16.43 -10.01 13.99
C VAL A 118 -15.40 -10.62 14.96
N GLN A 119 -14.66 -9.80 15.71
CA GLN A 119 -13.54 -10.25 16.56
C GLN A 119 -13.90 -10.43 18.05
N MET A 120 -15.18 -10.33 18.42
CA MET A 120 -15.66 -10.60 19.78
C MET A 120 -15.50 -12.07 20.19
#